data_AF-A0A1G2XVM0-F1
#
_entry.id   AF-A0A1G2XVM0-F1
#
_cell.length_a   1.000
_cell.length_b   1.000
_cell.length_c   1.000
_cell.angle_alpha   90.00
_cell.angle_beta   90.00
_cell.angle_gamma   90.00
#
_symmetry.space_group_name_H-M   'P 1'
#
loop_
_entity.id
_entity.type
_entity.pdbx_description
1 polymer ?
#
loop_
_entity_poly.entity_id
_entity_poly.type
_entity_poly.pdbx_seq_one_letter_code
_entity_poly.pdbx_strand_id
1 'polypeptide(L)'
;MAEQNLESESAAGFKMDNLLFPKIFKLFKIAVQPGRIMTAFFALMIIFLAGWVMDFHKTVVVSGRISEADLRISTLSGSPAWPTELHCFVGYPERVDNYIMTYKERQKSQMLGVFKVFSSFCIANFNEGVVYLLNLKFDRVIAAVTNCILACVWVLKYHTIYGIFFLVISFVVLALAGGAISRGAALQFARDEKAGMRTCIGFAIKNFIPIFCAPTAPLVLVALLGFVIVWVIGLLTNIPYAGELIMALFFLLVLIAGGLMAFTTIWAGASLNLMFGAIGFDKSDTFDAICRSYNYVYSRPWRLGLYTLLAAFYGGVCYLFVRLFAYVMLVMSRWFLQLGVFSKSEAGRQFDKVDAIWPKPEYFNFLGAMDDVSRPVTQTIASAVVHFEILIIAGLIMAFVVSYYFSAGTVIYCLLRKKVDNTAIEKVYIETPTQTQTTEQA
;
A
#
# COMPACT_ATOMS: atom_id res chain seq x y z
N MET A 1 -46.90 -28.58 10.57
CA MET A 1 -46.25 -27.28 10.80
C MET A 1 -44.80 -27.39 11.29
N ALA A 2 -44.42 -28.42 12.07
CA ALA A 2 -43.03 -28.56 12.53
C ALA A 2 -42.05 -29.04 11.43
N GLU A 3 -42.49 -29.89 10.50
CA GLU A 3 -41.61 -30.38 9.40
C GLU A 3 -41.29 -29.33 8.34
N GLN A 4 -42.22 -28.41 8.03
CA GLN A 4 -41.95 -27.31 7.09
C GLN A 4 -40.95 -26.27 7.63
N ASN A 5 -40.84 -26.12 8.95
CA ASN A 5 -39.85 -25.22 9.56
C ASN A 5 -38.43 -25.79 9.49
N LEU A 6 -38.25 -27.10 9.63
CA LEU A 6 -36.96 -27.79 9.51
C LEU A 6 -36.41 -27.77 8.07
N GLU A 7 -37.27 -27.91 7.06
CA GLU A 7 -36.85 -27.78 5.65
C GLU A 7 -36.49 -26.33 5.28
N SER A 8 -37.18 -25.33 5.84
CA SER A 8 -36.85 -23.92 5.57
C SER A 8 -35.55 -23.48 6.26
N GLU A 9 -35.24 -23.96 7.47
CA GLU A 9 -33.95 -23.71 8.13
C GLU A 9 -32.80 -24.46 7.46
N SER A 10 -33.02 -25.71 7.02
CA SER A 10 -32.03 -26.49 6.25
C SER A 10 -31.76 -25.87 4.88
N ALA A 11 -32.80 -25.41 4.16
CA ALA A 11 -32.65 -24.72 2.88
C ALA A 11 -32.04 -23.32 3.01
N ALA A 12 -32.29 -22.61 4.12
CA ALA A 12 -31.65 -21.34 4.44
C ALA A 12 -30.17 -21.51 4.84
N GLY A 13 -29.85 -22.55 5.62
CA GLY A 13 -28.49 -22.95 5.95
C GLY A 13 -27.68 -23.39 4.71
N PHE A 14 -28.28 -24.19 3.83
CA PHE A 14 -27.67 -24.65 2.58
C PHE A 14 -27.49 -23.51 1.55
N LYS A 15 -28.34 -22.48 1.58
CA LYS A 15 -28.13 -21.26 0.77
C LYS A 15 -27.00 -20.39 1.33
N MET A 16 -26.83 -20.30 2.65
CA MET A 16 -25.74 -19.53 3.27
C MET A 16 -24.37 -20.19 3.09
N ASP A 17 -24.26 -21.51 3.12
CA ASP A 17 -23.00 -22.23 2.85
C ASP A 17 -22.52 -22.13 1.39
N ASN A 18 -23.45 -21.88 0.46
CA ASN A 18 -23.16 -21.58 -0.93
C ASN A 18 -22.76 -20.11 -1.19
N LEU A 19 -23.05 -19.22 -0.23
CA LEU A 19 -22.59 -17.84 -0.29
C LEU A 19 -21.13 -17.80 0.14
N LEU A 20 -20.24 -17.48 -0.79
CA LEU A 20 -18.80 -17.44 -0.55
C LEU A 20 -18.35 -16.14 0.16
N PHE A 21 -19.19 -15.11 0.18
CA PHE A 21 -18.84 -13.80 0.73
C PHE A 21 -18.60 -13.79 2.25
N PRO A 22 -19.25 -14.61 3.12
CA PRO A 22 -18.97 -14.61 4.55
C PRO A 22 -17.53 -15.02 4.87
N LYS A 23 -16.86 -15.73 3.95
CA LYS A 23 -15.45 -16.11 4.09
C LYS A 23 -14.51 -14.90 4.08
N ILE A 24 -14.95 -13.74 3.58
CA ILE A 24 -14.20 -12.48 3.62
C ILE A 24 -14.04 -11.98 5.06
N PHE A 25 -14.97 -12.25 5.97
CA PHE A 25 -14.83 -11.82 7.38
C PHE A 25 -13.71 -12.56 8.12
N LYS A 26 -13.26 -13.72 7.61
CA LYS A 26 -12.07 -14.42 8.12
C LYS A 26 -10.77 -13.66 7.82
N LEU A 27 -10.79 -12.65 6.93
CA LEU A 27 -9.61 -11.87 6.55
C LEU A 27 -8.93 -11.19 7.72
N PHE A 28 -9.66 -10.71 8.72
CA PHE A 28 -9.06 -10.10 9.91
C PHE A 28 -8.18 -11.11 10.66
N LYS A 29 -8.73 -12.28 11.01
CA LYS A 29 -8.00 -13.36 11.69
C LYS A 29 -6.79 -13.84 10.89
N ILE A 30 -6.93 -13.88 9.57
CA ILE A 30 -5.88 -14.25 8.63
C ILE A 30 -4.78 -13.16 8.66
N ALA A 31 -5.12 -11.90 8.42
CA ALA A 31 -4.17 -10.79 8.34
C ALA A 31 -3.42 -10.50 9.65
N VAL A 32 -4.05 -10.74 10.81
CA VAL A 32 -3.47 -10.47 12.15
C VAL A 32 -2.43 -11.52 12.58
N GLN A 33 -2.25 -12.60 11.83
CA GLN A 33 -1.30 -13.65 12.21
C GLN A 33 0.12 -13.08 12.41
N PRO A 34 0.81 -13.35 13.54
CA PRO A 34 2.07 -12.71 13.88
C PRO A 34 3.15 -12.83 12.80
N GLY A 35 3.31 -14.01 12.19
CA GLY A 35 4.30 -14.21 11.13
C GLY A 35 4.12 -13.28 9.92
N ARG A 36 2.88 -12.92 9.59
CA ARG A 36 2.57 -12.06 8.44
C ARG A 36 2.67 -10.58 8.79
N ILE A 37 2.20 -10.17 9.97
CA ILE A 37 2.46 -8.81 10.47
C ILE A 37 3.96 -8.57 10.56
N MET A 38 4.74 -9.51 11.11
CA MET A 38 6.20 -9.37 11.21
C MET A 38 6.86 -9.29 9.83
N THR A 39 6.45 -10.12 8.86
CA THR A 39 6.96 -10.04 7.48
C THR A 39 6.70 -8.67 6.86
N ALA A 40 5.47 -8.17 6.99
CA ALA A 40 5.09 -6.84 6.51
C ALA A 40 5.83 -5.72 7.27
N PHE A 41 6.04 -5.87 8.58
CA PHE A 41 6.75 -4.90 9.42
C PHE A 41 8.21 -4.79 9.02
N PHE A 42 8.94 -5.91 8.87
CA PHE A 42 10.32 -5.88 8.41
C PHE A 42 10.44 -5.33 6.98
N ALA A 43 9.50 -5.65 6.09
CA ALA A 43 9.46 -5.07 4.76
C ALA A 43 9.29 -3.54 4.80
N LEU A 44 8.34 -3.04 5.59
CA LEU A 44 8.16 -1.60 5.77
C LEU A 44 9.36 -0.95 6.45
N MET A 45 9.98 -1.61 7.44
CA MET A 45 11.19 -1.11 8.10
C MET A 45 12.32 -0.93 7.09
N ILE A 46 12.54 -1.89 6.18
CA ILE A 46 13.55 -1.77 5.11
C ILE A 46 13.21 -0.59 4.18
N ILE A 47 11.94 -0.44 3.78
CA ILE A 47 11.50 0.64 2.89
C ILE A 47 11.69 2.02 3.54
N PHE A 48 11.29 2.16 4.81
CA PHE A 48 11.42 3.40 5.56
C PHE A 48 12.87 3.74 5.85
N LEU A 49 13.70 2.73 6.18
CA LEU A 49 15.13 2.92 6.37
C LEU A 49 15.81 3.35 5.06
N ALA A 50 15.48 2.71 3.94
CA ALA A 50 16.02 3.09 2.63
C ALA A 50 15.64 4.53 2.29
N GLY A 51 14.36 4.91 2.43
CA GLY A 51 13.90 6.27 2.20
C GLY A 51 14.59 7.30 3.12
N TRP A 52 14.71 7.00 4.41
CA TRP A 52 15.38 7.87 5.38
C TRP A 52 16.88 8.04 5.08
N VAL A 53 17.58 6.95 4.71
CA VAL A 53 18.98 6.99 4.30
C VAL A 53 19.15 7.80 3.02
N MET A 54 18.22 7.75 2.06
CA MET A 54 18.34 8.56 0.85
C MET A 54 17.98 10.04 1.05
N ASP A 55 17.35 10.40 2.18
CA ASP A 55 16.93 11.76 2.54
C ASP A 55 18.07 12.64 3.10
N PHE A 56 19.35 12.25 2.96
CA PHE A 56 20.50 13.04 3.43
C PHE A 56 20.57 14.44 2.80
N HIS A 57 20.15 14.59 1.55
CA HIS A 57 20.02 15.90 0.91
C HIS A 57 18.57 16.37 0.97
N LYS A 58 18.31 17.35 1.84
CA LYS A 58 17.01 18.02 1.92
C LYS A 58 16.80 18.88 0.66
N THR A 59 15.99 18.41 -0.27
CA THR A 59 15.76 19.06 -1.58
C THR A 59 14.37 19.66 -1.73
N VAL A 60 13.41 19.26 -0.89
CA VAL A 60 12.01 19.63 -1.05
C VAL A 60 11.75 21.02 -0.47
N VAL A 61 11.14 21.89 -1.27
CA VAL A 61 10.81 23.26 -0.89
C VAL A 61 9.47 23.31 -0.15
N VAL A 62 9.43 24.11 0.92
CA VAL A 62 8.25 24.31 1.80
C VAL A 62 7.87 25.79 1.77
N SER A 63 6.57 26.08 1.80
CA SER A 63 6.05 27.45 1.92
C SER A 63 6.10 27.93 3.37
N GLY A 64 6.57 29.17 3.59
CA GLY A 64 6.48 29.88 4.86
C GLY A 64 5.14 30.56 5.13
N ARG A 65 4.15 30.42 4.24
CA ARG A 65 2.79 30.97 4.42
C ARG A 65 1.74 29.87 4.25
N ILE A 66 0.76 29.87 5.15
CA ILE A 66 -0.41 29.00 5.07
C ILE A 66 -1.44 29.76 4.22
N SER A 67 -1.70 29.30 2.99
CA SER A 67 -2.83 29.77 2.18
C SER A 67 -3.94 28.72 2.20
N GLU A 68 -5.21 29.11 2.28
CA GLU A 68 -6.36 28.19 2.21
C GLU A 68 -6.40 27.39 0.91
N ALA A 69 -5.83 27.93 -0.18
CA ALA A 69 -5.68 27.22 -1.44
C ALA A 69 -4.60 26.12 -1.42
N ASP A 70 -3.61 26.25 -0.52
CA ASP A 70 -2.51 25.29 -0.35
C ASP A 70 -2.79 24.26 0.77
N LEU A 71 -3.78 24.53 1.61
CA LEU A 71 -4.31 23.65 2.65
C LEU A 71 -5.29 22.63 2.06
N ARG A 72 -4.76 21.55 1.49
CA ARG A 72 -5.50 20.28 1.48
C ARG A 72 -4.64 19.23 2.15
N ILE A 73 -4.51 19.39 3.47
CA ILE A 73 -3.67 18.52 4.27
C ILE A 73 -4.56 17.98 5.38
N SER A 74 -5.10 16.78 5.15
CA SER A 74 -5.72 15.95 6.19
C SER A 74 -6.59 16.70 7.21
N THR A 75 -7.89 16.81 6.97
CA THR A 75 -8.87 17.33 7.97
C THR A 75 -8.93 16.50 9.27
N LEU A 76 -8.21 15.39 9.30
CA LEU A 76 -8.20 14.40 10.37
C LEU A 76 -7.20 14.66 11.50
N SER A 77 -6.24 15.59 11.33
CA SER A 77 -5.21 15.91 12.32
C SER A 77 -5.27 17.39 12.67
N GLY A 78 -5.20 17.73 13.96
CA GLY A 78 -5.22 19.13 14.42
C GLY A 78 -3.90 19.89 14.18
N SER A 79 -2.83 19.16 13.83
CA SER A 79 -1.50 19.73 13.62
C SER A 79 -1.39 20.47 12.28
N PRO A 80 -0.95 21.75 12.25
CA PRO A 80 -0.72 22.48 11.00
C PRO A 80 0.47 21.86 10.26
N ALA A 81 0.23 21.36 9.06
CA ALA A 81 1.28 20.95 8.14
C ALA A 81 1.53 22.09 7.14
N TRP A 82 2.80 22.44 6.94
CA TRP A 82 3.16 23.46 5.96
C TRP A 82 3.03 22.89 4.54
N PRO A 83 2.43 23.63 3.60
CA PRO A 83 2.31 23.15 2.24
C PRO A 83 3.68 23.06 1.59
N THR A 84 3.90 21.98 0.83
CA THR A 84 5.16 21.66 0.15
C THR A 84 4.99 21.72 -1.36
N GLU A 85 6.09 21.67 -2.11
CA GLU A 85 6.05 21.59 -3.58
C GLU A 85 5.18 20.44 -4.11
N LEU A 86 5.10 19.31 -3.39
CA LEU A 86 4.20 18.19 -3.71
C LEU A 86 2.72 18.59 -3.59
N HIS A 87 2.35 19.38 -2.57
CA HIS A 87 0.99 19.87 -2.42
C HIS A 87 0.62 20.82 -3.57
N CYS A 88 1.56 21.70 -3.96
CA CYS A 88 1.41 22.55 -5.13
C CYS A 88 1.27 21.72 -6.42
N PHE A 89 2.05 20.64 -6.58
CA PHE A 89 1.98 19.77 -7.74
C PHE A 89 0.63 19.07 -7.91
N VAL A 90 0.05 18.60 -6.81
CA VAL A 90 -1.26 17.94 -6.84
C VAL A 90 -2.40 18.93 -7.05
N GLY A 91 -2.33 20.13 -6.44
CA GLY A 91 -3.39 21.13 -6.55
C GLY A 91 -3.36 21.98 -7.82
N TYR A 92 -2.17 22.45 -8.20
CA TYR A 92 -1.94 23.42 -9.28
C TYR A 92 -0.63 23.11 -10.02
N PRO A 93 -0.59 22.07 -10.86
CA PRO A 93 0.65 21.58 -11.49
C PRO A 93 1.37 22.63 -12.34
N GLU A 94 0.65 23.59 -12.92
CA GLU A 94 1.21 24.69 -13.72
C GLU A 94 2.03 25.70 -12.90
N ARG A 95 1.82 25.76 -11.57
CA ARG A 95 2.45 26.76 -10.69
C ARG A 95 3.68 26.22 -9.96
N VAL A 96 4.00 24.94 -10.12
CA VAL A 96 5.04 24.25 -9.34
C VAL A 96 6.42 24.86 -9.59
N ASP A 97 6.77 25.13 -10.84
CA ASP A 97 8.10 25.64 -11.17
C ASP A 97 8.30 27.06 -10.59
N ASN A 98 7.25 27.91 -10.66
CA ASN A 98 7.23 29.22 -10.02
C ASN A 98 7.30 29.12 -8.49
N TYR A 99 6.60 28.15 -7.91
CA TYR A 99 6.62 27.89 -6.47
C TYR A 99 8.04 27.50 -6.01
N ILE A 100 8.68 26.57 -6.70
CA ILE A 100 10.05 26.13 -6.41
C ILE A 100 11.00 27.32 -6.52
N MET A 101 10.95 28.10 -7.61
CA MET A 101 11.83 29.27 -7.77
C MET A 101 11.64 30.30 -6.65
N THR A 102 10.39 30.58 -6.26
CA THR A 102 10.08 31.61 -5.25
C THR A 102 10.58 31.25 -3.86
N TYR A 103 10.42 29.99 -3.44
CA TYR A 103 10.68 29.57 -2.07
C TYR A 103 12.06 28.92 -1.88
N LYS A 104 12.73 28.48 -2.95
CA LYS A 104 14.06 27.84 -2.89
C LYS A 104 15.13 28.75 -2.29
N GLU A 105 15.13 30.04 -2.63
CA GLU A 105 16.11 31.00 -2.10
C GLU A 105 15.69 31.57 -0.73
N ARG A 106 14.38 31.73 -0.50
CA ARG A 106 13.85 32.37 0.71
C ARG A 106 13.92 31.48 1.95
N GLN A 107 13.89 30.15 1.80
CA GLN A 107 13.77 29.20 2.93
C GLN A 107 14.72 28.01 2.85
N LYS A 108 15.98 28.26 2.48
CA LYS A 108 17.02 27.22 2.37
C LYS A 108 17.24 26.43 3.67
N SER A 109 16.94 27.00 4.84
CA SER A 109 17.04 26.33 6.15
C SER A 109 15.86 25.41 6.50
N GLN A 110 14.72 25.51 5.80
CA GLN A 110 13.49 24.75 6.09
C GLN A 110 13.18 23.66 5.06
N MET A 111 14.11 23.35 4.15
CA MET A 111 13.94 22.28 3.19
C MET A 111 13.73 20.94 3.89
N LEU A 112 12.87 20.10 3.30
CA LEU A 112 12.57 18.76 3.81
C LEU A 112 13.15 17.68 2.89
N GLY A 113 13.26 16.46 3.41
CA GLY A 113 13.62 15.29 2.62
C GLY A 113 12.45 14.82 1.75
N VAL A 114 12.77 14.18 0.62
CA VAL A 114 11.80 13.67 -0.36
C VAL A 114 10.95 12.56 0.26
N PHE A 115 11.58 11.61 0.95
CA PHE A 115 10.90 10.52 1.63
C PHE A 115 9.92 11.04 2.68
N LYS A 116 10.36 11.96 3.53
CA LYS A 116 9.52 12.51 4.60
C LYS A 116 8.24 13.12 4.05
N VAL A 117 8.35 13.95 3.01
CA VAL A 117 7.19 14.59 2.37
C VAL A 117 6.31 13.57 1.67
N PHE A 118 6.90 12.69 0.85
CA PHE A 118 6.19 11.64 0.13
C PHE A 118 5.41 10.70 1.04
N SER A 119 6.08 10.14 2.05
CA SER A 119 5.48 9.19 2.99
C SER A 119 4.39 9.84 3.83
N SER A 120 4.61 11.06 4.36
CA SER A 120 3.58 11.78 5.12
C SER A 120 2.34 12.09 4.27
N PHE A 121 2.54 12.47 3.00
CA PHE A 121 1.46 12.80 2.08
C PHE A 121 0.64 11.55 1.73
N CYS A 122 1.31 10.44 1.43
CA CYS A 122 0.65 9.18 1.14
C CYS A 122 -0.11 8.61 2.35
N ILE A 123 0.47 8.67 3.56
CA ILE A 123 -0.20 8.22 4.79
C ILE A 123 -1.44 9.09 5.09
N ALA A 124 -1.34 10.40 4.91
CA ALA A 124 -2.47 11.32 5.08
C ALA A 124 -3.63 11.00 4.12
N ASN A 125 -3.33 10.88 2.82
CA ASN A 125 -4.35 10.53 1.82
C ASN A 125 -4.91 9.12 2.04
N PHE A 126 -4.10 8.16 2.48
CA PHE A 126 -4.58 6.83 2.84
C PHE A 126 -5.60 6.90 4.00
N ASN A 127 -5.27 7.62 5.08
CA ASN A 127 -6.14 7.77 6.24
C ASN A 127 -7.48 8.43 5.86
N GLU A 128 -7.41 9.52 5.09
CA GLU A 128 -8.61 10.18 4.56
C GLU A 128 -9.41 9.26 3.64
N GLY A 129 -8.74 8.53 2.76
CA GLY A 129 -9.36 7.56 1.85
C GLY A 129 -10.16 6.50 2.59
N VAL A 130 -9.62 5.96 3.69
CA VAL A 130 -10.36 4.99 4.54
C VAL A 130 -11.61 5.64 5.16
N VAL A 131 -11.50 6.85 5.69
CA VAL A 131 -12.64 7.56 6.29
C VAL A 131 -13.70 7.88 5.22
N TYR A 132 -13.29 8.31 4.03
CA TYR A 132 -14.21 8.58 2.93
C TYR A 132 -14.89 7.31 2.41
N LEU A 133 -14.17 6.18 2.38
CA LEU A 133 -14.73 4.88 2.00
C LEU A 133 -15.85 4.45 2.94
N LEU A 134 -15.64 4.57 4.26
CA LEU A 134 -16.65 4.20 5.26
C LEU A 134 -17.85 5.17 5.26
N ASN A 135 -17.63 6.42 4.87
CA ASN A 135 -18.69 7.40 4.63
C ASN A 135 -19.33 7.31 3.24
N LEU A 136 -18.96 6.30 2.43
CA LEU A 136 -19.47 6.07 1.07
C LEU A 136 -19.25 7.26 0.10
N LYS A 137 -18.23 8.08 0.33
CA LYS A 137 -17.85 9.22 -0.53
C LYS A 137 -16.85 8.79 -1.60
N PHE A 138 -17.29 7.97 -2.56
CA PHE A 138 -16.42 7.34 -3.56
C PHE A 138 -15.60 8.34 -4.39
N ASP A 139 -16.15 9.50 -4.75
CA ASP A 139 -15.40 10.53 -5.49
C ASP A 139 -14.14 10.98 -4.75
N ARG A 140 -14.23 11.12 -3.42
CA ARG A 140 -13.09 11.50 -2.58
C ARG A 140 -12.12 10.33 -2.35
N VAL A 141 -12.61 9.09 -2.36
CA VAL A 141 -11.75 7.90 -2.33
C VAL A 141 -10.89 7.84 -3.59
N ILE A 142 -11.51 8.06 -4.76
CA ILE A 142 -10.80 8.12 -6.04
C ILE A 142 -9.78 9.26 -6.01
N ALA A 143 -10.16 10.45 -5.52
CA ALA A 143 -9.23 11.56 -5.38
C ALA A 143 -8.03 11.22 -4.47
N ALA A 144 -8.25 10.57 -3.32
CA ALA A 144 -7.18 10.15 -2.43
C ALA A 144 -6.20 9.16 -3.09
N VAL A 145 -6.72 8.19 -3.85
CA VAL A 145 -5.89 7.24 -4.62
C VAL A 145 -5.12 7.97 -5.72
N THR A 146 -5.79 8.85 -6.48
CA THR A 146 -5.16 9.66 -7.53
C THR A 146 -4.05 10.54 -6.96
N ASN A 147 -4.24 11.14 -5.77
CA ASN A 147 -3.21 11.92 -5.10
C ASN A 147 -1.97 11.08 -4.78
N CYS A 148 -2.13 9.85 -4.31
CA CYS A 148 -0.99 8.94 -4.09
C CYS A 148 -0.27 8.59 -5.41
N ILE A 149 -1.00 8.38 -6.50
CA ILE A 149 -0.40 8.15 -7.84
C ILE A 149 0.37 9.39 -8.30
N LEU A 150 -0.24 10.58 -8.17
CA LEU A 150 0.41 11.85 -8.51
C LEU A 150 1.65 12.11 -7.65
N ALA A 151 1.66 11.69 -6.38
CA ALA A 151 2.85 11.76 -5.54
C ALA A 151 4.01 10.90 -6.09
N CYS A 152 3.72 9.71 -6.62
CA CYS A 152 4.74 8.90 -7.32
C CYS A 152 5.24 9.59 -8.59
N VAL A 153 4.34 10.20 -9.37
CA VAL A 153 4.71 10.98 -10.58
C VAL A 153 5.58 12.18 -10.20
N TRP A 154 5.25 12.89 -9.13
CA TRP A 154 6.05 14.00 -8.62
C TRP A 154 7.47 13.58 -8.24
N VAL A 155 7.61 12.47 -7.50
CA VAL A 155 8.92 11.91 -7.15
C VAL A 155 9.72 11.59 -8.42
N LEU A 156 9.11 11.00 -9.45
CA LEU A 156 9.79 10.67 -10.70
C LEU A 156 10.13 11.90 -11.56
N LYS A 157 9.27 12.93 -11.57
CA LYS A 157 9.43 14.14 -12.40
C LYS A 157 10.47 15.10 -11.82
N TYR A 158 10.40 15.37 -10.52
CA TYR A 158 11.24 16.39 -9.86
C TYR A 158 12.46 15.79 -9.16
N HIS A 159 12.40 14.52 -8.75
CA HIS A 159 13.46 13.83 -8.02
C HIS A 159 13.83 12.50 -8.68
N THR A 160 14.03 12.50 -10.01
CA THR A 160 14.09 11.28 -10.85
C THR A 160 15.06 10.20 -10.34
N ILE A 161 16.31 10.56 -10.05
CA ILE A 161 17.32 9.60 -9.59
C ILE A 161 16.89 8.96 -8.26
N TYR A 162 16.54 9.80 -7.28
CA TYR A 162 16.01 9.36 -5.99
C TYR A 162 14.78 8.46 -6.17
N GLY A 163 13.85 8.88 -7.03
CA GLY A 163 12.58 8.20 -7.28
C GLY A 163 12.72 6.82 -7.87
N ILE A 164 13.59 6.66 -8.87
CA ILE A 164 13.84 5.36 -9.51
C ILE A 164 14.40 4.38 -8.48
N PHE A 165 15.46 4.75 -7.75
CA PHE A 165 16.06 3.86 -6.74
C PHE A 165 15.06 3.51 -5.63
N PHE A 166 14.38 4.52 -5.08
CA PHE A 166 13.41 4.31 -4.01
C PHE A 166 12.23 3.41 -4.43
N LEU A 167 11.63 3.66 -5.59
CA LEU A 167 10.49 2.87 -6.07
C LEU A 167 10.89 1.45 -6.43
N VAL A 168 12.09 1.24 -7.02
CA VAL A 168 12.60 -0.10 -7.31
C VAL A 168 12.84 -0.90 -6.03
N ILE A 169 13.52 -0.30 -5.04
CA ILE A 169 13.74 -0.94 -3.73
C ILE A 169 12.39 -1.27 -3.07
N SER A 170 11.47 -0.30 -3.05
CA SER A 170 10.14 -0.48 -2.47
C SER A 170 9.36 -1.60 -3.16
N PHE A 171 9.40 -1.65 -4.49
CA PHE A 171 8.71 -2.66 -5.27
C PHE A 171 9.30 -4.05 -5.05
N VAL A 172 10.63 -4.22 -5.06
CA VAL A 172 11.29 -5.51 -4.78
C VAL A 172 10.92 -6.04 -3.39
N VAL A 173 10.99 -5.18 -2.37
CA VAL A 173 10.70 -5.54 -0.98
C VAL A 173 9.22 -5.87 -0.80
N LEU A 174 8.31 -5.08 -1.37
CA LEU A 174 6.87 -5.35 -1.33
C LEU A 174 6.48 -6.61 -2.13
N ALA A 175 7.15 -6.88 -3.26
CA ALA A 175 6.90 -8.08 -4.04
C ALA A 175 7.26 -9.34 -3.23
N LEU A 176 8.45 -9.38 -2.62
CA LEU A 176 8.88 -10.48 -1.74
C LEU A 176 7.94 -10.66 -0.55
N ALA A 177 7.62 -9.58 0.15
CA ALA A 177 6.71 -9.61 1.29
C ALA A 177 5.30 -10.06 0.87
N GLY A 178 4.80 -9.54 -0.25
CA GLY A 178 3.50 -9.87 -0.81
C GLY A 178 3.38 -11.34 -1.20
N GLY A 179 4.41 -11.90 -1.83
CA GLY A 179 4.47 -13.33 -2.14
C GLY A 179 4.50 -14.21 -0.87
N ALA A 180 5.28 -13.83 0.14
CA ALA A 180 5.35 -14.55 1.41
C ALA A 180 4.02 -14.51 2.17
N ILE A 181 3.39 -13.33 2.26
CA ILE A 181 2.08 -13.13 2.90
C ILE A 181 1.00 -13.90 2.15
N SER A 182 1.01 -13.85 0.81
CA SER A 182 0.04 -14.57 -0.03
C SER A 182 0.18 -16.09 0.15
N ARG A 183 1.41 -16.61 0.24
CA ARG A 183 1.62 -18.03 0.54
C ARG A 183 1.09 -18.42 1.91
N GLY A 184 1.37 -17.63 2.95
CA GLY A 184 0.86 -17.88 4.30
C GLY A 184 -0.68 -17.78 4.37
N ALA A 185 -1.27 -16.81 3.68
CA ALA A 185 -2.71 -16.64 3.59
C ALA A 185 -3.38 -17.81 2.86
N ALA A 186 -2.78 -18.31 1.78
CA ALA A 186 -3.29 -19.47 1.03
C ALA A 186 -3.33 -20.73 1.89
N LEU A 187 -2.24 -21.05 2.61
CA LEU A 187 -2.15 -22.23 3.48
C LEU A 187 -3.15 -22.16 4.64
N GLN A 188 -3.27 -21.00 5.31
CA GLN A 188 -4.23 -20.86 6.40
C GLN A 188 -5.68 -20.86 5.88
N PHE A 189 -5.97 -20.25 4.74
CA PHE A 189 -7.34 -20.21 4.23
C PHE A 189 -7.82 -21.58 3.73
N ALA A 190 -6.94 -22.34 3.08
CA ALA A 190 -7.30 -23.62 2.48
C ALA A 190 -7.26 -24.79 3.47
N ARG A 191 -6.27 -24.84 4.37
CA ARG A 191 -6.02 -26.00 5.24
C ARG A 191 -6.02 -25.68 6.73
N ASP A 192 -6.31 -24.44 7.11
CA ASP A 192 -6.14 -23.89 8.48
C ASP A 192 -4.73 -24.11 9.06
N GLU A 193 -3.74 -24.25 8.17
CA GLU A 193 -2.35 -24.49 8.53
C GLU A 193 -1.61 -23.16 8.74
N LYS A 194 -1.08 -22.98 9.96
CA LYS A 194 -0.29 -21.80 10.31
C LYS A 194 1.16 -21.98 9.89
N ALA A 195 1.45 -21.65 8.63
CA ALA A 195 2.83 -21.68 8.13
C ALA A 195 3.73 -20.69 8.90
N GLY A 196 4.94 -21.13 9.22
CA GLY A 196 5.96 -20.29 9.85
C GLY A 196 6.48 -19.20 8.91
N MET A 197 6.86 -18.05 9.48
CA MET A 197 7.37 -16.89 8.72
C MET A 197 8.54 -17.26 7.79
N ARG A 198 9.51 -18.05 8.29
CA ARG A 198 10.69 -18.46 7.54
C ARG A 198 10.34 -19.30 6.31
N THR A 199 9.37 -20.20 6.44
CA THR A 199 8.91 -21.06 5.33
C THR A 199 8.26 -20.23 4.23
N CYS A 200 7.41 -19.26 4.61
CA CYS A 200 6.76 -18.36 3.66
C CYS A 200 7.76 -17.44 2.93
N ILE A 201 8.73 -16.88 3.65
CA ILE A 201 9.80 -16.07 3.05
C ILE A 201 10.68 -16.93 2.14
N GLY A 202 11.05 -18.14 2.58
CA GLY A 202 11.81 -19.09 1.76
C GLY A 202 11.10 -19.42 0.45
N PHE A 203 9.78 -19.62 0.48
CA PHE A 203 8.97 -19.78 -0.73
C PHE A 203 9.03 -18.54 -1.64
N ALA A 204 8.88 -17.34 -1.07
CA ALA A 204 8.91 -16.09 -1.84
C ALA A 204 10.27 -15.84 -2.50
N ILE A 205 11.37 -16.14 -1.82
CA ILE A 205 12.73 -16.03 -2.37
C ILE A 205 12.93 -17.04 -3.52
N LYS A 206 12.55 -18.31 -3.32
CA LYS A 206 12.67 -19.35 -4.36
C LYS A 206 11.84 -19.04 -5.62
N ASN A 207 10.70 -18.35 -5.46
CA ASN A 207 9.79 -18.00 -6.56
C ASN A 207 9.79 -16.49 -6.85
N PHE A 208 10.91 -15.80 -6.58
CA PHE A 208 10.98 -14.34 -6.73
C PHE A 208 10.72 -13.88 -8.17
N ILE A 209 11.19 -14.64 -9.17
CA ILE A 209 11.02 -14.28 -10.59
C ILE A 209 9.54 -14.17 -10.96
N PRO A 210 8.67 -15.20 -10.77
CA PRO A 210 7.24 -15.05 -10.98
C PRO A 210 6.59 -13.90 -10.20
N ILE A 211 6.98 -13.73 -8.93
CA ILE A 211 6.40 -12.72 -8.03
C ILE A 211 6.71 -11.30 -8.50
N PHE A 212 7.93 -11.06 -8.97
CA PHE A 212 8.38 -9.75 -9.45
C PHE A 212 7.95 -9.48 -10.88
N CYS A 213 8.06 -10.48 -11.76
CA CYS A 213 7.78 -10.34 -13.18
C CYS A 213 6.28 -10.28 -13.48
N ALA A 214 5.41 -10.92 -12.70
CA ALA A 214 3.98 -10.96 -13.03
C ALA A 214 3.33 -9.56 -13.02
N PRO A 215 3.55 -8.70 -12.01
CA PRO A 215 3.02 -7.33 -12.03
C PRO A 215 3.76 -6.40 -13.01
N THR A 216 5.04 -6.65 -13.29
CA THR A 216 5.86 -5.76 -14.13
C THR A 216 5.77 -6.07 -15.62
N ALA A 217 5.56 -7.33 -16.01
CA ALA A 217 5.50 -7.72 -17.42
C ALA A 217 4.42 -6.97 -18.23
N PRO A 218 3.20 -6.72 -17.72
CA PRO A 218 2.23 -5.87 -18.41
C PRO A 218 2.72 -4.43 -18.62
N LEU A 219 3.43 -3.86 -17.65
CA LEU A 219 4.01 -2.51 -17.77
C LEU A 219 5.14 -2.48 -18.79
N VAL A 220 5.98 -3.52 -18.82
CA VAL A 220 7.04 -3.68 -19.83
C VAL A 220 6.44 -3.81 -21.22
N LEU A 221 5.33 -4.55 -21.39
CA LEU A 221 4.63 -4.65 -22.67
C LEU A 221 4.10 -3.30 -23.14
N VAL A 222 3.49 -2.53 -22.22
CA VAL A 222 3.02 -1.16 -22.53
C VAL A 222 4.18 -0.25 -22.92
N ALA A 223 5.27 -0.28 -22.17
CA ALA A 223 6.47 0.49 -22.48
C ALA A 223 7.05 0.09 -23.85
N LEU A 224 7.15 -1.21 -24.14
CA LEU A 224 7.68 -1.71 -25.41
C LEU A 224 6.81 -1.26 -26.59
N LEU A 225 5.49 -1.43 -26.51
CA LEU A 225 4.58 -0.97 -27.58
C LEU A 225 4.64 0.55 -27.75
N GLY A 226 4.70 1.29 -26.65
CA GLY A 226 4.81 2.76 -26.66
C GLY A 226 6.11 3.25 -27.28
N PHE A 227 7.25 2.72 -26.86
CA PHE A 227 8.57 3.14 -27.36
C PHE A 227 8.87 2.62 -28.76
N VAL A 228 8.51 1.37 -29.09
CA VAL A 228 8.87 0.76 -30.38
C VAL A 228 7.96 1.24 -31.51
N ILE A 229 6.65 1.36 -31.26
CA ILE A 229 5.69 1.69 -32.32
C ILE A 229 5.40 3.19 -32.29
N VAL A 230 4.82 3.67 -31.18
CA VAL A 230 4.25 5.03 -31.12
C VAL A 230 5.35 6.09 -31.15
N TRP A 231 6.40 5.92 -30.35
CA TRP A 231 7.49 6.89 -30.27
C TRP A 231 8.33 6.94 -31.54
N VAL A 232 8.63 5.79 -32.16
CA VAL A 232 9.37 5.74 -33.44
C VAL A 232 8.58 6.43 -34.56
N ILE A 233 7.27 6.15 -34.69
CA ILE A 233 6.41 6.85 -35.66
C ILE A 233 6.36 8.35 -35.36
N GLY A 234 6.26 8.72 -34.08
CA GLY A 234 6.33 10.12 -33.64
C GLY A 234 7.63 10.81 -34.08
N LEU A 235 8.78 10.14 -33.97
CA LEU A 235 10.06 10.68 -34.45
C LEU A 235 10.10 10.86 -35.96
N LEU A 236 9.58 9.90 -36.73
CA LEU A 236 9.51 9.98 -38.20
C LEU A 236 8.63 11.13 -38.68
N THR A 237 7.69 11.59 -37.85
CA THR A 237 6.80 12.71 -38.17
C THR A 237 7.56 14.04 -38.26
N ASN A 238 8.75 14.15 -37.65
CA ASN A 238 9.54 15.38 -37.69
C ASN A 238 10.17 15.68 -39.07
N ILE A 239 10.07 14.77 -40.05
CA ILE A 239 10.59 14.98 -41.40
C ILE A 239 9.63 15.93 -42.16
N PRO A 240 10.10 17.08 -42.69
CA PRO A 240 9.23 18.01 -43.41
C PRO A 240 8.61 17.36 -44.64
N TYR A 241 7.31 17.61 -44.86
CA TYR A 241 6.44 17.08 -45.94
C TYR A 241 6.21 15.56 -45.94
N ALA A 242 7.23 14.72 -45.68
CA ALA A 242 7.09 13.27 -45.66
C ALA A 242 6.53 12.74 -44.31
N GLY A 243 6.79 13.43 -43.21
CA GLY A 243 6.40 13.00 -41.86
C GLY A 243 4.88 12.91 -41.67
N GLU A 244 4.14 13.86 -42.22
CA GLU A 244 2.67 13.90 -42.15
C GLU A 244 2.04 12.70 -42.89
N LEU A 245 2.57 12.36 -44.07
CA LEU A 245 2.14 11.20 -44.86
C LEU A 245 2.47 9.88 -44.16
N ILE A 246 3.67 9.76 -43.57
CA ILE A 246 4.08 8.58 -42.79
C ILE A 246 3.18 8.42 -41.58
N MET A 247 2.91 9.50 -40.82
CA MET A 247 1.98 9.44 -39.69
C MET A 247 0.60 8.99 -40.16
N ALA A 248 0.04 9.58 -41.21
CA ALA A 248 -1.28 9.21 -41.72
C ALA A 248 -1.36 7.73 -42.14
N LEU A 249 -0.32 7.23 -42.82
CA LEU A 249 -0.23 5.84 -43.28
C LEU A 249 -0.15 4.85 -42.11
N PHE A 250 0.67 5.15 -41.09
CA PHE A 250 0.89 4.27 -39.94
C PHE A 250 -0.05 4.57 -38.76
N PHE A 251 -0.96 5.54 -38.87
CA PHE A 251 -1.86 5.91 -37.78
C PHE A 251 -2.74 4.74 -37.34
N LEU A 252 -3.16 3.87 -38.27
CA LEU A 252 -3.89 2.64 -37.92
C LEU A 252 -3.06 1.74 -36.98
N LEU A 253 -1.76 1.63 -37.20
CA LEU A 253 -0.85 0.87 -36.33
C LEU A 253 -0.71 1.53 -34.96
N VAL A 254 -0.66 2.88 -34.92
CA VAL A 254 -0.69 3.65 -33.66
C VAL A 254 -1.98 3.41 -32.89
N LEU A 255 -3.14 3.38 -33.55
CA LEU A 255 -4.42 3.09 -32.91
C LEU A 255 -4.50 1.65 -32.40
N ILE A 256 -4.00 0.66 -33.15
CA ILE A 256 -3.94 -0.73 -32.70
C ILE A 256 -3.01 -0.86 -31.48
N ALA A 257 -1.81 -0.28 -31.52
CA ALA A 257 -0.88 -0.27 -30.40
C ALA A 257 -1.49 0.44 -29.18
N GLY A 258 -2.14 1.59 -29.40
CA GLY A 258 -2.86 2.34 -28.37
C GLY A 258 -3.98 1.52 -27.73
N GLY A 259 -4.78 0.81 -28.53
CA GLY A 259 -5.82 -0.10 -28.06
C GLY A 259 -5.27 -1.24 -27.21
N LEU A 260 -4.17 -1.87 -27.64
CA LEU A 260 -3.49 -2.93 -26.88
C LEU A 260 -2.90 -2.41 -25.57
N MET A 261 -2.29 -1.22 -25.58
CA MET A 261 -1.76 -0.58 -24.38
C MET A 261 -2.88 -0.23 -23.39
N ALA A 262 -3.99 0.33 -23.87
CA ALA A 262 -5.15 0.66 -23.05
C ALA A 262 -5.75 -0.61 -22.41
N PHE A 263 -5.99 -1.64 -23.23
CA PHE A 263 -6.50 -2.94 -22.75
C PHE A 263 -5.58 -3.55 -21.68
N THR A 264 -4.26 -3.60 -21.97
CA THR A 264 -3.27 -4.17 -21.05
C THR A 264 -3.21 -3.40 -19.74
N THR A 265 -3.25 -2.06 -19.77
CA THR A 265 -3.16 -1.21 -18.57
C THR A 265 -4.40 -1.37 -17.69
N ILE A 266 -5.60 -1.34 -18.28
CA ILE A 266 -6.86 -1.49 -17.54
C ILE A 266 -6.93 -2.87 -16.88
N TRP A 267 -6.61 -3.93 -17.62
CA TRP A 267 -6.65 -5.30 -17.09
C TRP A 267 -5.53 -5.57 -16.08
N ALA A 268 -4.31 -5.05 -16.29
CA ALA A 268 -3.23 -5.15 -15.32
C ALA A 268 -3.61 -4.50 -13.99
N GLY A 269 -4.19 -3.29 -14.02
CA GLY A 269 -4.67 -2.60 -12.82
C GLY A 269 -5.75 -3.39 -12.08
N ALA A 270 -6.71 -3.96 -12.81
CA ALA A 270 -7.79 -4.75 -12.22
C ALA A 270 -7.33 -6.11 -11.64
N SER A 271 -6.25 -6.68 -12.18
CA SER A 271 -5.79 -8.05 -11.88
C SER A 271 -4.56 -8.13 -10.98
N LEU A 272 -3.83 -7.02 -10.76
CA LEU A 272 -2.58 -7.00 -9.98
C LEU A 272 -2.74 -7.69 -8.61
N ASN A 273 -3.85 -7.43 -7.93
CA ASN A 273 -4.17 -8.03 -6.62
C ASN A 273 -4.26 -9.57 -6.65
N LEU A 274 -4.67 -10.14 -7.79
CA LEU A 274 -4.92 -11.57 -7.94
C LEU A 274 -3.65 -12.35 -8.30
N MET A 275 -2.67 -11.71 -8.94
CA MET A 275 -1.43 -12.36 -9.39
C MET A 275 -0.63 -12.96 -8.22
N PHE A 276 -0.53 -12.22 -7.11
CA PHE A 276 0.12 -12.73 -5.90
C PHE A 276 -0.63 -13.93 -5.29
N GLY A 277 -1.96 -13.93 -5.38
CA GLY A 277 -2.81 -15.05 -4.97
C GLY A 277 -2.61 -16.29 -5.84
N ALA A 278 -2.51 -16.12 -7.16
CA ALA A 278 -2.25 -17.21 -8.10
C ALA A 278 -0.94 -17.93 -7.80
N ILE A 279 0.13 -17.16 -7.59
CA ILE A 279 1.45 -17.72 -7.25
C ILE A 279 1.41 -18.39 -5.86
N GLY A 280 0.68 -17.82 -4.90
CA GLY A 280 0.56 -18.39 -3.55
C GLY A 280 -0.20 -19.74 -3.49
N PHE A 281 -1.28 -19.87 -4.25
CA PHE A 281 -2.13 -21.08 -4.30
C PHE A 281 -1.55 -22.18 -5.19
N ASP A 282 -1.15 -21.82 -6.40
CA ASP A 282 -0.88 -22.79 -7.48
C ASP A 282 0.59 -22.86 -7.89
N LYS A 283 1.46 -22.00 -7.33
CA LYS A 283 2.86 -21.86 -7.77
C LYS A 283 2.94 -21.67 -9.28
N SER A 284 2.05 -20.84 -9.80
CA SER A 284 2.00 -20.49 -11.23
C SER A 284 3.26 -19.74 -11.66
N ASP A 285 3.74 -20.04 -12.86
CA ASP A 285 4.76 -19.25 -13.55
C ASP A 285 4.21 -17.85 -13.91
N THR A 286 5.09 -16.91 -14.23
CA THR A 286 4.74 -15.51 -14.57
C THR A 286 3.58 -15.41 -15.56
N PHE A 287 3.65 -16.15 -16.67
CA PHE A 287 2.65 -16.09 -17.74
C PHE A 287 1.33 -16.72 -17.30
N ASP A 288 1.36 -17.89 -16.65
CA ASP A 288 0.16 -18.55 -16.12
C ASP A 288 -0.55 -17.67 -15.07
N ALA A 289 0.21 -17.03 -14.17
CA ALA A 289 -0.32 -16.12 -13.17
C ALA A 289 -1.06 -14.93 -13.80
N ILE A 290 -0.49 -14.33 -14.87
CA ILE A 290 -1.12 -13.24 -15.63
C ILE A 290 -2.40 -13.74 -16.32
N CYS A 291 -2.31 -14.82 -17.10
CA CYS A 291 -3.42 -15.35 -17.88
C CYS A 291 -4.62 -15.73 -16.99
N ARG A 292 -4.39 -16.42 -15.86
CA ARG A 292 -5.46 -16.77 -14.92
C ARG A 292 -6.07 -15.53 -14.27
N SER A 293 -5.24 -14.60 -13.82
CA SER A 293 -5.73 -13.37 -13.18
C SER A 293 -6.57 -12.55 -14.15
N TYR A 294 -6.14 -12.43 -15.41
CA TYR A 294 -6.90 -11.76 -16.47
C TYR A 294 -8.22 -12.49 -16.79
N ASN A 295 -8.17 -13.82 -16.90
CA ASN A 295 -9.35 -14.62 -17.17
C ASN A 295 -10.38 -14.50 -16.05
N TYR A 296 -9.96 -14.45 -14.79
CA TYR A 296 -10.89 -14.30 -13.66
C TYR A 296 -11.54 -12.91 -13.61
N VAL A 297 -10.78 -11.85 -13.91
CA VAL A 297 -11.32 -10.49 -14.07
C VAL A 297 -12.36 -10.48 -15.19
N TYR A 298 -12.02 -11.04 -16.35
CA TYR A 298 -12.89 -11.06 -17.53
C TYR A 298 -14.15 -11.91 -17.32
N SER A 299 -14.01 -13.08 -16.72
CA SER A 299 -15.11 -14.03 -16.56
C SER A 299 -16.18 -13.54 -15.57
N ARG A 300 -15.79 -12.84 -14.51
CA ARG A 300 -16.70 -12.44 -13.41
C ARG A 300 -16.37 -11.05 -12.83
N PRO A 301 -16.37 -9.97 -13.64
CA PRO A 301 -15.91 -8.64 -13.22
C PRO A 301 -16.73 -8.07 -12.06
N TRP A 302 -18.06 -8.24 -12.10
CA TRP A 302 -18.94 -7.72 -11.04
C TRP A 302 -18.70 -8.40 -9.69
N ARG A 303 -18.41 -9.70 -9.68
CA ARG A 303 -18.15 -10.43 -8.45
C ARG A 303 -16.79 -10.06 -7.86
N LEU A 304 -15.78 -9.85 -8.70
CA LEU A 304 -14.49 -9.30 -8.27
C LEU A 304 -14.67 -7.91 -7.65
N GLY A 305 -15.43 -7.02 -8.31
CA GLY A 305 -15.74 -5.69 -7.79
C GLY A 305 -16.40 -5.74 -6.42
N LEU A 306 -17.46 -6.55 -6.27
CA LEU A 306 -18.16 -6.72 -5.00
C LEU A 306 -17.27 -7.30 -3.89
N TYR A 307 -16.46 -8.32 -4.19
CA TYR A 307 -15.54 -8.89 -3.20
C TYR A 307 -14.45 -7.92 -2.79
N THR A 308 -13.92 -7.14 -3.74
CA THR A 308 -12.91 -6.12 -3.48
C THR A 308 -13.50 -4.98 -2.64
N LEU A 309 -14.72 -4.51 -2.97
CA LEU A 309 -15.42 -3.48 -2.21
C LEU A 309 -15.73 -3.94 -0.78
N LEU A 310 -16.25 -5.17 -0.61
CA LEU A 310 -16.54 -5.73 0.70
C LEU A 310 -15.26 -5.91 1.53
N ALA A 311 -14.19 -6.42 0.92
CA ALA A 311 -12.90 -6.54 1.57
C ALA A 311 -12.30 -5.18 1.93
N ALA A 312 -12.47 -4.15 1.09
CA ALA A 312 -12.01 -2.79 1.37
C ALA A 312 -12.79 -2.15 2.51
N PHE A 313 -14.13 -2.28 2.53
CA PHE A 313 -14.97 -1.75 3.61
C PHE A 313 -14.64 -2.44 4.94
N TYR A 314 -14.61 -3.78 4.97
CA TYR A 314 -14.26 -4.54 6.17
C TYR A 314 -12.82 -4.24 6.62
N GLY A 315 -11.89 -4.11 5.67
CA GLY A 315 -10.50 -3.73 5.93
C GLY A 315 -10.38 -2.34 6.53
N GLY A 316 -11.16 -1.37 6.04
CA GLY A 316 -11.24 -0.02 6.61
C GLY A 316 -11.73 -0.03 8.05
N VAL A 317 -12.79 -0.79 8.36
CA VAL A 317 -13.28 -0.98 9.73
C VAL A 317 -12.20 -1.62 10.62
N CYS A 318 -11.58 -2.70 10.15
CA CYS A 318 -10.51 -3.38 10.89
C CYS A 318 -9.30 -2.47 11.13
N TYR A 319 -8.91 -1.69 10.14
CA TYR A 319 -7.83 -0.73 10.23
C TYR A 319 -8.10 0.32 11.31
N LEU A 320 -9.29 0.92 11.31
CA LEU A 320 -9.68 1.87 12.36
C LEU A 320 -9.76 1.20 13.74
N PHE A 321 -10.23 -0.05 13.81
CA PHE A 321 -10.24 -0.81 15.07
C PHE A 321 -8.83 -1.05 15.64
N VAL A 322 -7.89 -1.51 14.81
CA VAL A 322 -6.48 -1.72 15.20
C VAL A 322 -5.84 -0.38 15.60
N ARG A 323 -6.15 0.69 14.87
CA ARG A 323 -5.69 2.05 15.19
C ARG A 323 -6.27 2.56 16.51
N LEU A 324 -7.54 2.30 16.79
CA LEU A 324 -8.22 2.61 18.05
C LEU A 324 -7.58 1.87 19.22
N PHE A 325 -7.28 0.59 19.06
CA PHE A 325 -6.58 -0.17 20.09
C PHE A 325 -5.23 0.47 20.45
N ALA A 326 -4.41 0.81 19.44
CA ALA A 326 -3.14 1.50 19.67
C ALA A 326 -3.34 2.90 20.29
N TYR A 327 -4.34 3.66 19.83
CA TYR A 327 -4.65 4.97 20.40
C TYR A 327 -5.01 4.87 21.89
N VAL A 328 -5.91 3.95 22.25
CA VAL A 328 -6.31 3.72 23.64
C VAL A 328 -5.12 3.25 24.47
N MET A 329 -4.29 2.33 23.95
CA MET A 329 -3.06 1.89 24.61
C MET A 329 -2.16 3.10 24.94
N LEU A 330 -1.92 3.98 23.97
CA LEU A 330 -1.08 5.17 24.13
C LEU A 330 -1.68 6.17 25.11
N VAL A 331 -2.98 6.49 24.99
CA VAL A 331 -3.67 7.42 25.89
C VAL A 331 -3.67 6.91 27.33
N MET A 332 -3.97 5.63 27.55
CA MET A 332 -3.96 5.02 28.88
C MET A 332 -2.55 5.04 29.48
N SER A 333 -1.54 4.65 28.70
CA SER A 333 -0.14 4.67 29.15
C SER A 333 0.29 6.07 29.56
N ARG A 334 -0.04 7.09 28.75
CA ARG A 334 0.23 8.49 29.07
C ARG A 334 -0.48 8.93 30.34
N TRP A 335 -1.76 8.60 30.49
CA TRP A 335 -2.56 9.03 31.63
C TRP A 335 -1.96 8.52 32.94
N PHE A 336 -1.55 7.25 32.99
CA PHE A 336 -0.84 6.70 34.15
C PHE A 336 0.53 7.34 34.38
N LEU A 337 1.28 7.68 33.32
CA LEU A 337 2.53 8.42 33.46
C LEU A 337 2.31 9.82 34.05
N GLN A 338 1.24 10.51 33.65
CA GLN A 338 0.90 11.83 34.19
C GLN A 338 0.57 11.78 35.70
N LEU A 339 -0.06 10.70 36.18
CA LEU A 339 -0.29 10.52 37.62
C LEU A 339 1.00 10.37 38.43
N GLY A 340 2.07 9.83 37.82
CA GLY A 340 3.34 9.58 38.50
C GLY A 340 4.35 10.74 38.43
N VAL A 341 4.12 11.74 37.58
CA VAL A 341 5.06 12.83 37.33
C VAL A 341 4.57 14.13 37.96
N PHE A 342 5.18 14.51 39.08
CA PHE A 342 4.86 15.74 39.82
C PHE A 342 5.77 16.93 39.47
N SER A 343 6.73 16.76 38.56
CA SER A 343 7.71 17.78 38.19
C SER A 343 7.25 18.57 36.96
N LYS A 344 7.29 19.90 37.06
CA LYS A 344 7.12 20.81 35.91
C LYS A 344 8.40 20.85 35.07
N SER A 345 8.30 21.16 33.77
CA SER A 345 9.47 21.33 32.91
C SER A 345 10.16 22.67 33.18
N GLU A 346 11.50 22.68 33.29
CA GLU A 346 12.29 23.90 33.55
C GLU A 346 12.34 24.85 32.34
N ALA A 347 12.13 24.34 31.12
CA ALA A 347 12.36 25.10 29.88
C ALA A 347 11.13 25.83 29.31
N GLY A 348 10.04 25.88 30.07
CA GLY A 348 8.85 26.66 29.73
C GLY A 348 7.86 26.54 30.87
N ARG A 349 7.65 27.64 31.62
CA ARG A 349 6.90 27.73 32.90
C ARG A 349 5.41 27.29 32.85
N GLN A 350 4.95 26.59 31.81
CA GLN A 350 3.54 26.22 31.59
C GLN A 350 3.29 24.77 31.14
N PHE A 351 4.31 23.93 30.93
CA PHE A 351 4.10 22.54 30.48
C PHE A 351 4.57 21.49 31.50
N ASP A 352 3.81 20.41 31.63
CA ASP A 352 4.21 19.23 32.39
C ASP A 352 5.42 18.56 31.70
N LYS A 353 6.31 17.96 32.50
CA LYS A 353 7.50 17.26 31.98
C LYS A 353 7.14 16.12 31.02
N VAL A 354 5.96 15.51 31.20
CA VAL A 354 5.43 14.50 30.29
C VAL A 354 5.10 15.10 28.92
N ASP A 355 4.48 16.28 28.88
CA ASP A 355 4.08 16.94 27.64
C ASP A 355 5.30 17.37 26.80
N ALA A 356 6.41 17.73 27.47
CA ALA A 356 7.67 18.06 26.81
C ALA A 356 8.38 16.85 26.17
N ILE A 357 8.26 15.65 26.76
CA ILE A 357 8.91 14.42 26.27
C ILE A 357 8.01 13.73 25.23
N TRP A 358 6.72 13.66 25.51
CA TRP A 358 5.73 13.00 24.68
C TRP A 358 4.50 13.92 24.61
N PRO A 359 4.21 14.57 23.47
CA PRO A 359 2.98 15.34 23.31
C PRO A 359 1.75 14.45 23.25
N LYS A 360 0.57 15.05 23.47
CA LYS A 360 -0.69 14.33 23.52
C LYS A 360 -0.92 13.60 22.18
N PRO A 361 -1.07 12.27 22.17
CA PRO A 361 -1.35 11.55 20.93
C PRO A 361 -2.73 11.93 20.40
N GLU A 362 -2.83 12.10 19.09
CA GLU A 362 -4.10 12.21 18.37
C GLU A 362 -4.41 10.89 17.65
N TYR A 363 -5.69 10.64 17.37
CA TYR A 363 -6.10 9.39 16.74
C TYR A 363 -5.44 9.19 15.36
N PHE A 364 -5.34 10.26 14.56
CA PHE A 364 -4.68 10.23 13.24
C PHE A 364 -3.19 10.65 13.26
N ASN A 365 -2.69 11.14 14.39
CA ASN A 365 -1.29 11.52 14.59
C ASN A 365 -0.81 11.10 15.99
N PHE A 366 -0.24 9.90 16.10
CA PHE A 366 0.20 9.35 17.40
C PHE A 366 1.39 10.10 18.02
N LEU A 367 2.19 10.79 17.20
CA LEU A 367 3.30 11.59 17.68
C LEU A 367 2.79 12.89 18.34
N GLY A 368 1.59 13.35 17.99
CA GLY A 368 1.02 14.61 18.47
C GLY A 368 1.62 15.84 17.78
N ALA A 369 1.10 17.02 18.12
CA ALA A 369 1.69 18.29 17.70
C ALA A 369 2.95 18.56 18.52
N MET A 370 4.10 18.64 17.84
CA MET A 370 5.36 19.05 18.48
C MET A 370 5.43 20.57 18.45
N ASP A 371 5.25 21.22 19.60
CA ASP A 371 5.65 22.61 19.73
C ASP A 371 7.18 22.69 19.79
N ASP A 372 7.76 23.63 19.04
CA ASP A 372 9.20 23.92 18.99
C ASP A 372 9.62 24.62 20.29
N VAL A 373 9.63 23.85 21.37
CA VAL A 373 10.02 24.28 22.71
C VAL A 373 11.49 23.93 22.90
N SER A 374 12.28 24.89 23.36
CA SER A 374 13.65 24.63 23.80
C SER A 374 13.62 23.59 24.92
N ARG A 375 14.29 22.45 24.75
CA ARG A 375 14.31 21.34 25.71
C ARG A 375 15.75 21.09 26.17
N PRO A 376 15.97 20.80 27.47
CA PRO A 376 17.28 20.35 27.92
C PRO A 376 17.66 19.03 27.25
N VAL A 377 18.97 18.80 27.06
CA VAL A 377 19.52 17.67 26.28
C VAL A 377 18.93 16.32 26.69
N THR A 378 18.77 16.09 28.00
CA THR A 378 18.20 14.84 28.53
C THR A 378 16.75 14.63 28.10
N GLN A 379 15.93 15.69 28.07
CA GLN A 379 14.54 15.60 27.59
C GLN A 379 14.49 15.40 26.08
N THR A 380 15.43 15.98 25.33
CA THR A 380 15.54 15.76 23.87
C THR A 380 15.86 14.30 23.55
N ILE A 381 16.80 13.69 24.29
CA ILE A 381 17.14 12.27 24.12
C ILE A 381 15.93 11.39 24.49
N ALA A 382 15.31 11.64 25.64
CA ALA A 382 14.14 10.89 26.08
C ALA A 382 12.98 10.99 25.07
N SER A 383 12.71 12.21 24.58
CA SER A 383 11.74 12.46 23.53
C SER A 383 12.06 11.61 22.30
N ALA A 384 13.30 11.65 21.79
CA ALA A 384 13.70 10.88 20.61
C ALA A 384 13.49 9.36 20.77
N VAL A 385 13.79 8.79 21.94
CA VAL A 385 13.57 7.37 22.23
C VAL A 385 12.08 7.03 22.23
N VAL A 386 11.27 7.80 22.94
CA VAL A 386 9.81 7.59 22.99
C VAL A 386 9.18 7.73 21.60
N HIS A 387 9.66 8.70 20.79
CA HIS A 387 9.19 8.85 19.41
C HIS A 387 9.51 7.62 18.57
N PHE A 388 10.72 7.07 18.71
CA PHE A 388 11.10 5.84 18.01
C PHE A 388 10.20 4.66 18.38
N GLU A 389 9.87 4.49 19.65
CA GLU A 389 8.94 3.44 20.11
C GLU A 389 7.53 3.62 19.54
N ILE A 390 7.01 4.86 19.51
CA ILE A 390 5.70 5.17 18.91
C ILE A 390 5.72 4.91 17.39
N LEU A 391 6.84 5.17 16.72
CA LEU A 391 7.02 4.86 15.31
C LEU A 391 6.97 3.34 15.05
N ILE A 392 7.46 2.51 15.96
CA ILE A 392 7.31 1.04 15.86
C ILE A 392 5.82 0.67 15.90
N ILE A 393 5.05 1.25 16.83
CA ILE A 393 3.60 1.01 16.93
C ILE A 393 2.88 1.47 15.66
N ALA A 394 3.18 2.66 15.16
CA ALA A 394 2.62 3.16 13.90
C ALA A 394 3.00 2.26 12.71
N GLY A 395 4.25 1.78 12.68
CA GLY A 395 4.75 0.84 11.68
C GLY A 395 4.03 -0.51 11.71
N LEU A 396 3.71 -1.04 12.89
CA LEU A 396 2.92 -2.27 13.03
C LEU A 396 1.49 -2.12 12.50
N ILE A 397 0.87 -0.95 12.68
CA ILE A 397 -0.45 -0.66 12.12
C ILE A 397 -0.38 -0.63 10.58
N MET A 398 0.64 0.01 10.01
CA MET A 398 0.85 -0.02 8.56
C MET A 398 1.19 -1.42 8.05
N ALA A 399 1.92 -2.21 8.84
CA ALA A 399 2.20 -3.62 8.53
C ALA A 399 0.92 -4.46 8.48
N PHE A 400 -0.04 -4.20 9.36
CA PHE A 400 -1.37 -4.81 9.29
C PHE A 400 -2.08 -4.47 7.97
N VAL A 401 -2.02 -3.22 7.50
CA VAL A 401 -2.63 -2.82 6.21
C VAL A 401 -2.03 -3.62 5.05
N VAL A 402 -0.70 -3.72 4.99
CA VAL A 402 0.01 -4.48 3.95
C VAL A 402 -0.33 -5.97 4.04
N SER A 403 -0.31 -6.54 5.24
CA SER A 403 -0.71 -7.94 5.49
C SER A 403 -2.15 -8.22 5.04
N TYR A 404 -3.07 -7.31 5.36
CA TYR A 404 -4.47 -7.40 4.99
C TYR A 404 -4.66 -7.33 3.49
N TYR A 405 -4.01 -6.38 2.80
CA TYR A 405 -4.11 -6.20 1.35
C TYR A 405 -3.73 -7.47 0.57
N PHE A 406 -2.55 -8.04 0.84
CA PHE A 406 -2.10 -9.27 0.16
C PHE A 406 -2.93 -10.50 0.56
N SER A 407 -3.36 -10.58 1.83
CA SER A 407 -4.27 -11.65 2.29
C SER A 407 -5.63 -11.57 1.59
N ALA A 408 -6.17 -10.35 1.41
CA ALA A 408 -7.43 -10.10 0.72
C ALA A 408 -7.35 -10.53 -0.74
N GLY A 409 -6.32 -10.09 -1.48
CA GLY A 409 -6.10 -10.51 -2.87
C GLY A 409 -6.02 -12.03 -3.02
N THR A 410 -5.34 -12.69 -2.09
CA THR A 410 -5.20 -14.16 -2.06
C THR A 410 -6.52 -14.89 -1.81
N VAL A 411 -7.31 -14.45 -0.84
CA VAL A 411 -8.62 -15.05 -0.56
C VAL A 411 -9.59 -14.79 -1.72
N ILE A 412 -9.63 -13.57 -2.26
CA ILE A 412 -10.47 -13.23 -3.42
C ILE A 412 -10.11 -14.09 -4.62
N TYR A 413 -8.82 -14.29 -4.90
CA TYR A 413 -8.35 -15.21 -5.92
C TYR A 413 -8.91 -16.63 -5.72
N CYS A 414 -8.82 -17.18 -4.51
CA CYS A 414 -9.37 -18.50 -4.18
C CYS A 414 -10.88 -18.59 -4.42
N LEU A 415 -11.64 -17.56 -4.01
CA LEU A 415 -13.09 -17.52 -4.21
C LEU A 415 -13.48 -17.46 -5.69
N LEU A 416 -12.70 -16.74 -6.51
CA LEU A 416 -12.90 -16.68 -7.96
C LEU A 416 -12.51 -18.00 -8.63
N ARG A 417 -11.37 -18.58 -8.25
CA ARG A 417 -10.91 -19.90 -8.72
C ARG A 417 -11.94 -21.00 -8.45
N LYS A 418 -12.55 -21.03 -7.27
CA LYS A 418 -13.66 -21.96 -6.98
C LYS A 418 -14.83 -21.75 -7.95
N LYS A 419 -15.15 -20.51 -8.29
CA LYS A 419 -16.34 -20.23 -9.10
C LYS A 419 -16.13 -20.41 -10.60
N VAL A 420 -14.96 -20.05 -11.11
CA VAL A 420 -14.63 -20.12 -12.54
C VAL A 420 -14.16 -21.52 -12.90
N ASP A 421 -13.24 -22.09 -12.12
CA ASP A 421 -12.58 -23.37 -12.45
C ASP A 421 -13.13 -24.56 -11.66
N ASN A 422 -14.18 -24.35 -10.84
CA ASN A 422 -14.77 -25.35 -9.95
C ASN A 422 -13.75 -26.09 -9.05
N THR A 423 -12.64 -25.41 -8.72
CA THR A 423 -11.58 -26.01 -7.90
C THR A 423 -11.92 -25.90 -6.42
N ALA A 424 -11.67 -26.97 -5.66
CA ALA A 424 -11.86 -27.02 -4.21
C ALA A 424 -11.00 -25.96 -3.49
N ILE A 425 -11.51 -25.38 -2.40
CA ILE A 425 -10.83 -24.30 -1.64
C ILE A 425 -9.60 -24.85 -0.93
N GLU A 426 -9.68 -26.12 -0.55
CA GLU A 426 -8.68 -26.88 0.19
C GLU A 426 -7.46 -27.24 -0.69
N LYS A 427 -7.61 -27.13 -2.03
CA LYS A 427 -6.55 -27.43 -2.99
C LYS A 427 -5.53 -26.29 -3.04
N VAL A 428 -4.41 -26.48 -2.35
CA VAL A 428 -3.22 -25.62 -2.42
C VAL A 428 -2.03 -26.48 -2.80
N TYR A 429 -1.14 -25.95 -3.64
CA TYR A 429 0.13 -26.58 -3.94
C TYR A 429 0.95 -26.77 -2.67
N ILE A 430 1.47 -27.98 -2.42
CA ILE A 430 2.33 -28.30 -1.28
C ILE A 430 3.67 -28.75 -1.84
N GLU A 431 4.77 -28.20 -1.33
CA GLU A 431 6.10 -28.72 -1.65
C GLU A 431 6.24 -30.07 -0.95
N THR A 432 6.17 -31.17 -1.70
CA THR A 432 6.54 -32.48 -1.17
C THR A 432 8.01 -32.41 -0.77
N PRO A 433 8.39 -32.69 0.50
CA PRO A 433 9.80 -32.76 0.85
C PRO A 433 10.45 -33.83 -0.03
N THR A 434 11.50 -33.47 -0.76
CA THR A 434 12.33 -34.42 -1.48
C THR A 434 12.79 -35.45 -0.45
N GLN A 435 12.23 -36.66 -0.52
CA GLN A 435 12.80 -37.81 0.19
C GLN A 435 14.21 -37.94 -0.36
N THR A 436 15.20 -37.53 0.43
CA THR A 436 16.57 -37.96 0.23
C THR A 436 16.50 -39.48 0.28
N GLN A 437 16.57 -40.11 -0.88
CA GLN A 437 16.81 -41.54 -0.98
C GLN A 437 18.17 -41.76 -0.32
N THR A 438 18.16 -42.07 0.97
CA THR A 438 19.25 -42.81 1.58
C THR A 438 19.23 -44.14 0.88
N THR A 439 20.03 -44.25 -0.18
CA THR A 439 20.37 -45.52 -0.79
C THR A 439 21.15 -46.30 0.26
N GLU A 440 20.44 -46.96 1.17
CA GLU A 440 20.94 -48.16 1.83
C GLU A 440 21.11 -49.23 0.75
N GLN A 441 22.26 -49.23 0.09
CA GLN A 441 22.80 -50.38 -0.63
C GLN A 441 24.33 -50.38 -0.51
N ALA A 442 24.83 -51.07 0.52
CA ALA A 442 25.93 -52.04 0.46
C ALA A 442 26.32 -52.47 1.88
#